data_AF-X1DQW8-F1
#
_entry.id   AF-X1DQW8-F1
#
_cell.length_a   1.000
_cell.length_b   1.000
_cell.length_c   1.000
_cell.angle_alpha   90.00
_cell.angle_beta   90.00
_cell.angle_gamma   90.00
#
_symmetry.space_group_name_H-M   'P 1'
#
loop_
_entity.id
_entity.type
_entity.pdbx_description
1 polymer ?
#
loop_
_entity_poly.entity_id
_entity_poly.type
_entity_poly.pdbx_seq_one_letter_code
_entity_poly.pdbx_strand_id
1 'polypeptide(L)' 'MLGKEEVVIKSLGGELKDIKGIAGGTIMGDGKVDLILDIAGIFDIAVGN' A
#
# COMPACT_ATOMS: atom_id res chain seq x y z
N MET A 1 12.43 7.12 -14.73
CA MET A 1 11.12 7.54 -15.28
C MET A 1 10.07 7.15 -14.26
N LEU A 2 9.45 8.11 -13.56
CA LEU A 2 8.27 7.85 -12.72
C LEU A 2 7.05 8.01 -13.65
N GLY A 3 6.81 7.00 -14.47
CA GLY A 3 5.62 6.95 -15.33
C GLY A 3 4.40 6.63 -14.48
N LYS A 4 3.25 7.22 -14.81
CA LYS A 4 1.98 6.85 -14.21
C LYS A 4 1.60 5.47 -14.77
N GLU A 5 1.64 4.44 -13.92
CA GLU A 5 1.28 3.08 -14.28
C GLU A 5 -0.14 2.79 -13.79
N GLU A 6 -0.99 2.28 -14.68
CA GLU A 6 -2.32 1.80 -14.30
C GLU A 6 -2.20 0.37 -13.77
N VAL A 7 -2.17 0.25 -12.44
CA VAL A 7 -2.13 -1.04 -11.75
C VAL A 7 -3.51 -1.40 -11.19
N VAL A 8 -3.87 -2.67 -11.27
CA VAL A 8 -5.11 -3.17 -10.67
C VAL A 8 -4.91 -3.38 -9.18
N ILE A 9 -5.59 -2.62 -8.34
CA ILE A 9 -5.53 -2.80 -6.88
C ILE A 9 -6.16 -4.16 -6.52
N LYS A 10 -5.45 -4.97 -5.73
CA LYS A 10 -5.93 -6.25 -5.21
C LYS A 10 -5.81 -6.23 -3.69
N SER A 11 -6.89 -6.50 -2.96
CA SER A 11 -6.78 -6.63 -1.51
C SER A 11 -5.83 -7.76 -1.16
N LEU A 12 -4.71 -7.46 -0.50
CA LEU A 12 -3.66 -8.43 -0.14
C LEU A 12 -4.07 -9.37 1.02
N GLY A 13 -5.36 -9.54 1.28
CA GLY A 13 -5.88 -10.42 2.35
C GLY A 13 -5.94 -9.76 3.74
N GLY A 14 -6.38 -10.55 4.73
CA GLY A 14 -6.79 -10.06 6.05
C GLY A 14 -5.67 -9.52 6.94
N GLU A 15 -4.45 -10.08 6.85
CA GLU A 15 -3.32 -9.69 7.71
C GLU A 15 -2.76 -8.30 7.38
N LEU A 16 -2.99 -7.82 6.15
CA LEU A 16 -2.53 -6.51 5.68
C LEU A 16 -3.62 -5.43 5.78
N LYS A 17 -4.82 -5.80 6.26
CA LYS A 17 -5.97 -4.89 6.33
C LYS A 17 -5.86 -3.87 7.45
N ASP A 18 -5.19 -4.24 8.54
CA ASP A 18 -5.18 -3.46 9.78
C ASP A 18 -3.78 -2.89 10.12
N ILE A 19 -2.87 -2.85 9.14
CA ILE A 19 -1.56 -2.23 9.33
C ILE A 19 -1.69 -0.71 9.15
N LYS A 20 -1.51 0.02 10.24
CA LYS A 20 -1.46 1.49 10.24
C LYS A 20 -0.43 1.96 9.21
N GLY A 21 -0.82 2.90 8.35
CA GLY A 21 0.03 3.44 7.27
C GLY A 21 0.02 2.65 5.95
N ILE A 22 -0.73 1.55 5.86
CA ILE A 22 -0.91 0.77 4.63
C ILE A 22 -2.39 0.75 4.24
N ALA A 23 -2.70 1.23 3.04
CA ALA A 23 -4.06 1.18 2.47
C ALA A 23 -4.35 -0.14 1.73
N GLY A 24 -3.32 -0.86 1.30
CA GLY A 24 -3.43 -2.14 0.62
C GLY A 24 -2.20 -2.44 -0.23
N GLY A 25 -2.38 -3.20 -1.30
CA GLY A 25 -1.31 -3.40 -2.29
C GLY A 25 -1.82 -3.97 -3.60
N THR A 26 -0.90 -4.33 -4.47
CA THR A 26 -1.18 -4.93 -5.77
C THR A 26 -0.09 -5.93 -6.13
N ILE A 27 -0.43 -6.88 -7.01
CA ILE A 27 0.52 -7.81 -7.58
C ILE A 27 0.75 -7.37 -9.03
N MET A 28 2.00 -7.03 -9.36
CA MET A 28 2.42 -6.63 -10.69
C MET A 28 2.44 -7.83 -11.65
N GLY A 29 2.47 -7.55 -12.97
CA GLY A 29 2.54 -8.60 -14.00
C GLY A 29 3.82 -9.45 -13.95
N ASP A 30 4.87 -8.97 -13.29
CA ASP A 30 6.12 -9.70 -13.05
C ASP A 30 6.12 -10.51 -11.73
N GLY A 31 5.00 -10.52 -11.01
CA GLY A 31 4.80 -11.25 -9.75
C GLY A 31 5.29 -10.53 -8.49
N LYS A 32 5.80 -9.29 -8.59
CA LYS A 32 6.14 -8.49 -7.42
C LYS A 32 4.90 -7.93 -6.73
N VAL A 33 5.05 -7.64 -5.44
CA VAL A 33 4.01 -7.00 -4.64
C VAL A 33 4.39 -5.55 -4.37
N ASP A 34 3.49 -4.64 -4.76
CA ASP A 34 3.59 -3.22 -4.44
C ASP A 34 2.61 -2.89 -3.31
N LEU A 35 3.02 -2.03 -2.38
CA LEU A 35 2.19 -1.55 -1.29
C LEU A 35 1.62 -0.16 -1.60
N ILE A 36 0.34 0.01 -1.31
CA ILE A 36 -0.35 1.30 -1.37
C ILE A 36 -0.30 1.88 0.04
N LEU A 37 0.34 3.03 0.17
CA LEU A 37 0.56 3.69 1.46
C LEU A 37 -0.63 4.59 1.81
N ASP A 38 -1.08 4.51 3.06
CA ASP A 38 -1.96 5.52 3.65
C ASP A 38 -1.09 6.59 4.31
N ILE A 39 -1.01 7.75 3.65
CA ILE A 39 -0.20 8.87 4.11
C ILE A 39 -0.67 9.37 5.48
N ALA A 40 -1.99 9.38 5.75
CA ALA A 40 -2.51 9.83 7.04
C ALA A 40 -2.03 8.91 8.17
N GLY A 41 -2.18 7.59 8.01
CA GLY A 41 -1.67 6.61 8.95
C GLY A 41 -0.14 6.66 9.13
N ILE A 42 0.62 6.95 8.07
CA ILE A 42 2.08 7.17 8.17
C ILE A 42 2.40 8.39 9.02
N PHE A 43 1.70 9.51 8.83
CA PHE A 43 1.90 10.69 9.65
C PHE A 43 1.60 10.41 11.12
N ASP A 44 0.53 9.67 11.43
CA ASP A 44 0.24 9.31 12.81
C ASP A 44 1.34 8.45 13.44
N ILE A 45 1.93 7.50 12.69
CA ILE A 45 3.08 6.72 13.16
C ILE A 45 4.29 7.61 13.39
N ALA A 46 4.59 8.51 12.45
CA ALA A 46 5.77 9.38 12.52
C ALA A 46 5.67 10.39 13.66
N VAL A 47 4.46 10.87 13.98
CA VAL A 47 4.20 11.85 15.04
C VAL A 47 3.95 11.17 16.40
N GLY A 48 3.71 9.86 16.43
CA GLY A 48 3.56 9.08 17.66
C GLY A 48 2.16 9.15 18.29
N ASN A 49 1.13 9.36 17.46
CA ASN A 49 -0.28 9.32 17.88
C ASN A 49 -0.82 7.89 17.95
#